data_AF-S9P9U0-F1
#
_entry.id   AF-S9P9U0-F1
#
_cell.length_a   1.000
_cell.length_b   1.000
_cell.length_c   1.000
_cell.angle_alpha   90.00
_cell.angle_beta   90.00
_cell.angle_gamma   90.00
#
_symmetry.space_group_name_H-M   'P 1'
#
loop_
_entity.id
_entity.type
_entity.pdbx_description
1 polymer ?
#
loop_
_entity_poly.entity_id
_entity_poly.type
_entity_poly.pdbx_seq_one_letter_code
_entity_poly.pdbx_strand_id
1 'polypeptide(L)'
;MHTASLNRDFRQDAFVAAFTRDGAERWAWNFGFSVEDVAMDERDGVVVVGSYEAGREDLGVLGPLPGNPATLANVYIAKFNRVTGEPLWSRGFTASGPDRGSPGLESASLAVTKEGFAAVLGQFSSMLTVGARTLEAEGRSDLFLLGLER
;
A
#
# COMPACT_ATOMS: atom_id res chain seq x y z
N MET A 1 6.97 1.00 -19.43
CA MET A 1 8.41 0.89 -19.10
C MET A 1 8.49 -0.02 -17.88
N HIS A 2 8.90 -1.27 -18.10
CA HIS A 2 8.88 -2.33 -17.08
C HIS A 2 10.23 -2.33 -16.37
N THR A 3 10.40 -1.55 -15.29
CA THR A 3 11.58 -1.68 -14.42
C THR A 3 11.29 -2.74 -13.36
N ALA A 4 11.39 -4.00 -13.76
CA ALA A 4 11.55 -5.08 -12.81
C ALA A 4 13.01 -5.06 -12.34
N SER A 5 13.27 -4.44 -11.19
CA SER A 5 14.45 -4.76 -10.42
C SER A 5 14.22 -6.17 -9.86
N LEU A 6 14.86 -7.18 -10.43
CA LEU A 6 14.96 -8.50 -9.79
C LEU A 6 15.82 -8.32 -8.55
N ASN A 7 15.19 -8.01 -7.41
CA ASN A 7 15.89 -8.10 -6.14
C ASN A 7 16.02 -9.60 -5.83
N ARG A 8 17.24 -10.14 -5.99
CA ARG A 8 17.51 -11.58 -6.05
C ARG A 8 17.30 -12.34 -4.74
N ASP A 9 16.86 -11.66 -3.69
CA ASP A 9 16.63 -12.26 -2.37
C ASP A 9 15.16 -12.23 -1.90
N PHE A 10 14.23 -11.70 -2.71
CA PHE A 10 12.78 -11.83 -2.47
C PHE A 10 12.03 -12.11 -3.79
N ARG A 11 11.04 -13.00 -3.75
CA ARG A 11 10.13 -13.22 -4.88
C ARG A 11 9.34 -11.93 -5.07
N GLN A 12 9.08 -11.52 -6.30
CA GLN A 12 8.15 -10.42 -6.57
C GLN A 12 6.79 -10.80 -5.97
N ASP A 13 6.27 -9.99 -5.06
CA ASP A 13 5.05 -10.36 -4.31
C ASP A 13 3.79 -9.70 -4.87
N ALA A 14 3.90 -8.55 -5.57
CA ALA A 14 2.75 -7.92 -6.20
C ALA A 14 3.09 -7.02 -7.41
N PHE A 15 2.06 -6.77 -8.23
CA PHE A 15 2.09 -5.79 -9.30
C PHE A 15 0.72 -5.13 -9.45
N VAL A 16 0.70 -3.93 -10.04
CA VAL A 16 -0.51 -3.23 -10.44
C VAL A 16 -0.36 -2.85 -11.90
N ALA A 17 -1.32 -3.22 -12.73
CA ALA A 17 -1.31 -2.94 -14.16
C ALA A 17 -2.64 -2.32 -14.61
N ALA A 18 -2.55 -1.39 -15.56
CA ALA A 18 -3.71 -0.82 -16.24
C ALA A 18 -3.71 -1.20 -17.71
N PHE A 19 -4.91 -1.51 -18.21
CA PHE A 19 -5.14 -1.89 -19.59
C PHE A 19 -6.16 -0.95 -20.23
N THR A 20 -6.07 -0.79 -21.55
CA THR A 20 -7.13 -0.22 -22.37
C THR A 20 -8.32 -1.18 -22.47
N ARG A 21 -9.45 -0.72 -23.03
CA ARG A 21 -10.65 -1.57 -23.18
C ARG A 21 -10.46 -2.73 -24.16
N ASP A 22 -9.56 -2.55 -25.12
CA ASP A 22 -9.12 -3.57 -26.08
C ASP A 22 -8.05 -4.50 -25.50
N GLY A 23 -7.67 -4.33 -24.23
CA GLY A 23 -6.73 -5.21 -23.53
C GLY A 23 -5.26 -4.88 -23.73
N ALA A 24 -4.92 -3.77 -24.38
CA ALA A 24 -3.54 -3.32 -24.50
C ALA A 24 -3.05 -2.74 -23.16
N GLU A 25 -1.83 -3.09 -22.74
CA GLU A 25 -1.23 -2.51 -21.53
C GLU A 25 -1.02 -1.00 -21.69
N ARG A 26 -1.44 -0.22 -20.69
CA ARG A 26 -1.12 1.21 -20.56
C ARG A 26 0.16 1.39 -19.76
N TRP A 27 0.19 0.80 -18.58
CA TRP A 27 1.31 0.87 -17.64
C TRP A 27 1.22 -0.28 -16.64
N ALA A 28 2.36 -0.59 -16.02
CA ALA A 28 2.44 -1.54 -14.91
C ALA A 28 3.55 -1.12 -13.93
N TRP A 29 3.29 -1.34 -12.65
CA TRP A 29 4.24 -1.18 -11.55
C TRP A 29 4.41 -2.52 -10.83
N ASN A 30 5.67 -2.88 -10.56
CA ASN A 30 6.01 -4.04 -9.75
C ASN A 30 6.41 -3.56 -8.35
N PHE A 31 6.01 -4.30 -7.33
CA PHE A 31 6.34 -4.01 -5.95
C PHE A 31 7.08 -5.20 -5.33
N GLY A 32 8.13 -4.90 -4.56
CA GLY A 32 8.84 -5.90 -3.75
C GLY A 32 8.13 -6.23 -2.44
N PHE A 33 6.83 -5.93 -2.36
CA PHE A 33 5.99 -5.99 -1.17
C PHE A 33 4.52 -6.19 -1.59
N SER A 34 3.61 -6.38 -0.63
CA SER A 34 2.23 -6.80 -0.92
C SER A 34 1.35 -5.67 -1.48
N VAL A 35 0.37 -6.06 -2.28
CA VAL A 35 -0.79 -5.25 -2.65
C VAL A 35 -2.03 -6.03 -2.24
N GLU A 36 -2.86 -5.42 -1.39
CA GLU A 36 -3.96 -6.09 -0.71
C GLU A 36 -5.29 -5.74 -1.38
N ASP A 37 -5.43 -4.48 -1.84
CA ASP A 37 -6.62 -4.04 -2.57
C ASP A 37 -6.31 -2.87 -3.51
N VAL A 38 -7.16 -2.69 -4.52
CA VAL A 38 -7.11 -1.61 -5.50
C VAL A 38 -8.52 -1.10 -5.80
N ALA A 39 -8.67 0.22 -5.80
CA ALA A 39 -9.93 0.88 -6.14
C ALA A 39 -9.68 2.09 -7.04
N MET A 40 -10.70 2.50 -7.79
CA MET A 40 -10.61 3.64 -8.70
C MET A 40 -11.65 4.69 -8.36
N ASP A 41 -11.29 5.96 -8.54
CA ASP A 41 -12.27 7.05 -8.59
C ASP A 41 -12.75 7.31 -10.02
N GLU A 42 -13.77 8.16 -10.17
CA GLU A 42 -14.27 8.56 -11.49
C GLU A 42 -13.38 9.60 -12.19
N ARG A 43 -12.33 10.11 -11.53
CA ARG A 43 -11.49 11.24 -11.96
C ARG A 43 -10.02 10.83 -12.09
N ASP A 44 -9.79 9.79 -12.88
CA ASP A 44 -8.47 9.29 -13.26
C ASP A 44 -7.54 8.89 -12.10
N GLY A 45 -8.08 8.54 -10.94
CA GLY A 45 -7.30 8.01 -9.81
C GLY A 45 -7.42 6.50 -9.67
N VAL A 46 -6.28 5.83 -9.49
CA VAL A 46 -6.18 4.45 -8.97
C VAL A 46 -5.55 4.53 -7.60
N VAL A 47 -6.22 4.05 -6.57
CA VAL A 47 -5.69 3.96 -5.20
C VAL A 47 -5.39 2.50 -4.92
N VAL A 48 -4.24 2.25 -4.31
CA VAL A 48 -3.79 0.93 -3.89
C VAL A 48 -3.42 0.98 -2.42
N VAL A 49 -3.65 -0.11 -1.71
CA VAL A 49 -3.22 -0.28 -0.33
C VAL A 49 -2.42 -1.56 -0.22
N GLY A 50 -1.40 -1.53 0.63
CA GLY A 50 -0.75 -2.74 1.05
C GLY A 50 0.23 -2.59 2.19
N SER A 51 1.06 -3.61 2.39
CA SER A 51 2.10 -3.62 3.42
C SER A 51 3.49 -3.54 2.83
N TYR A 52 4.46 -3.01 3.58
CA TYR A 52 5.83 -2.85 3.12
C TYR A 52 6.87 -2.87 4.26
N GLU A 53 8.11 -3.21 3.89
CA GLU A 53 9.27 -3.05 4.76
C GLU A 53 9.88 -1.65 4.59
N ALA A 54 9.95 -0.88 5.68
CA ALA A 54 10.55 0.44 5.64
C ALA A 54 12.08 0.40 5.66
N GLY A 55 12.73 1.51 5.29
CA GLY A 55 14.19 1.62 5.33
C GLY A 55 14.92 0.94 4.17
N ARG A 56 14.20 0.31 3.24
CA ARG A 56 14.77 -0.12 1.95
C ARG A 56 14.83 1.06 0.98
N GLU A 57 15.94 1.18 0.27
CA GLU A 57 16.13 2.24 -0.73
C GLU A 57 15.25 2.05 -1.98
N ASP A 58 14.65 0.88 -2.19
CA ASP A 58 13.88 0.52 -3.37
C ASP A 58 12.40 0.24 -3.04
N LEU A 59 11.63 1.28 -2.70
CA LEU A 59 10.16 1.26 -2.78
C LEU A 59 9.67 1.61 -4.21
N GLY A 60 10.58 1.56 -5.18
CA GLY A 60 10.33 1.88 -6.57
C GLY A 60 9.63 3.22 -6.77
N VAL A 61 8.51 3.19 -7.50
CA VAL A 61 7.72 4.37 -7.88
C VAL A 61 7.12 5.13 -6.70
N LEU A 62 7.00 4.52 -5.52
CA LEU A 62 6.42 5.17 -4.34
C LEU A 62 7.37 6.17 -3.68
N GLY A 63 8.68 6.06 -3.94
CA GLY A 63 9.70 6.81 -3.22
C GLY A 63 9.78 6.42 -1.73
N PRO A 64 10.59 7.14 -0.94
CA PRO A 64 10.76 6.83 0.47
C PRO A 64 9.47 7.06 1.27
N LEU A 65 9.14 6.14 2.18
CA LEU A 65 7.99 6.23 3.09
C LEU A 65 8.43 6.03 4.56
N PRO A 66 7.72 6.65 5.52
CA PRO A 66 8.01 6.49 6.94
C PRO A 66 7.52 5.15 7.47
N GLY A 67 8.39 4.40 8.14
CA GLY A 67 7.99 3.15 8.78
C GLY A 67 9.10 2.56 9.65
N ASN A 68 8.77 1.43 10.28
CA ASN A 68 9.67 0.67 11.10
C ASN A 68 10.38 -0.39 10.23
N PRO A 69 11.71 -0.31 10.07
CA PRO A 69 12.46 -1.26 9.25
C PRO A 69 12.52 -2.68 9.86
N ALA A 70 12.10 -2.85 11.11
CA ALA A 70 12.09 -4.15 11.78
C ALA A 70 10.80 -4.95 11.58
N THR A 71 9.89 -4.54 10.68
CA THR A 71 8.64 -5.24 10.37
C THR A 71 8.25 -5.06 8.90
N LEU A 72 7.56 -6.07 8.37
CA LEU A 72 6.91 -6.03 7.06
C LEU A 72 5.49 -5.43 7.11
N ALA A 73 4.97 -5.15 8.31
CA ALA A 73 3.59 -4.75 8.54
C ALA A 73 3.31 -3.25 8.44
N ASN A 74 4.27 -2.42 8.02
CA ASN A 74 3.97 -1.02 7.75
C ASN A 74 2.93 -0.94 6.64
N VAL A 75 1.99 -0.02 6.75
CA VAL A 75 0.92 0.14 5.74
C VAL A 75 1.30 1.24 4.79
N TYR A 76 1.15 1.04 3.49
CA TYR A 76 1.18 2.13 2.53
C TYR A 76 -0.17 2.27 1.85
N ILE A 77 -0.48 3.51 1.48
CA ILE A 77 -1.57 3.81 0.57
C ILE A 77 -0.99 4.73 -0.49
N ALA A 78 -1.19 4.40 -1.76
CA ALA A 78 -0.68 5.17 -2.87
C ALA A 78 -1.77 5.44 -3.90
N LYS A 79 -1.70 6.60 -4.53
CA LYS A 79 -2.57 6.98 -5.63
C LYS A 79 -1.75 7.24 -6.89
N PHE A 80 -2.21 6.67 -7.99
CA PHE A 80 -1.64 6.82 -9.32
C PHE A 80 -2.63 7.47 -10.26
N ASN A 81 -2.09 8.16 -11.27
CA ASN A 81 -2.86 8.55 -12.43
C ASN A 81 -3.26 7.28 -13.21
N ARG A 82 -4.56 7.08 -13.38
CA ARG A 82 -5.15 5.92 -14.04
C ARG A 82 -4.69 5.75 -15.49
N VAL A 83 -4.39 6.85 -16.18
CA VAL A 83 -4.03 6.83 -17.59
C VAL A 83 -2.53 6.69 -17.78
N THR A 84 -1.74 7.48 -17.07
CA THR A 84 -0.27 7.55 -17.26
C THR A 84 0.50 6.62 -16.34
N GLY A 85 -0.09 6.21 -15.21
CA GLY A 85 0.58 5.45 -14.17
C GLY A 85 1.47 6.30 -13.26
N GLU A 86 1.54 7.62 -13.48
CA GLU A 86 2.37 8.49 -12.66
C GLU A 86 1.87 8.53 -11.20
N PRO A 87 2.77 8.46 -10.21
CA PRO A 87 2.38 8.58 -8.81
C PRO A 87 1.85 10.00 -8.55
N LEU A 88 0.66 10.09 -7.94
CA LEU A 88 0.06 11.35 -7.50
C LEU A 88 0.41 11.63 -6.04
N TRP A 89 0.33 10.60 -5.19
CA TRP A 89 0.80 10.66 -3.81
C TRP A 89 1.01 9.25 -3.25
N SER A 90 1.82 9.16 -2.19
CA SER A 90 2.02 7.97 -1.37
C SER A 90 2.05 8.38 0.10
N ARG A 91 1.48 7.55 0.98
CA ARG A 91 1.45 7.74 2.43
C ARG A 91 1.81 6.43 3.11
N GLY A 92 2.72 6.50 4.08
CA GLY A 92 3.15 5.37 4.90
C GLY A 92 2.65 5.51 6.34
N PHE A 93 2.28 4.39 6.95
CA PHE A 93 1.83 4.29 8.33
C PHE A 93 2.68 3.26 9.04
N THR A 94 3.30 3.69 10.14
CA THR A 94 4.29 2.89 10.85
C THR A 94 3.58 1.84 11.70
N ALA A 95 3.88 0.57 11.44
CA ALA A 95 3.54 -0.51 12.35
C ALA A 95 4.73 -0.81 13.28
N SER A 96 4.46 -1.30 14.48
CA SER A 96 5.51 -1.83 15.35
C SER A 96 5.00 -2.98 16.20
N GLY A 97 5.93 -3.76 16.73
CA GLY A 97 5.66 -4.98 17.49
C GLY A 97 6.40 -6.20 16.92
N PRO A 98 6.54 -7.29 17.68
CA PRO A 98 7.15 -8.51 17.19
C PRO A 98 6.27 -9.11 16.09
N ASP A 99 6.82 -9.34 14.89
CA ASP A 99 6.14 -10.07 13.81
C ASP A 99 5.74 -11.45 14.34
N ARG A 100 4.44 -11.64 14.63
CA ARG A 100 3.88 -12.91 15.13
C ARG A 100 3.66 -13.94 14.00
N GLY A 101 4.54 -13.94 13.00
CA GLY A 101 4.55 -14.92 11.93
C GLY A 101 3.60 -14.68 10.74
N SER A 102 3.00 -13.50 10.60
CA SER A 102 2.32 -13.09 9.37
C SER A 102 3.11 -12.00 8.66
N PRO A 103 3.43 -12.14 7.36
CA PRO A 103 4.06 -11.09 6.58
C PRO A 103 3.00 -10.04 6.28
N GLY A 104 3.02 -8.92 7.00
CA GLY A 104 2.25 -7.76 6.61
C GLY A 104 0.86 -7.60 7.23
N LEU A 105 0.13 -6.63 6.68
CA LEU A 105 -1.27 -6.37 6.96
C LEU A 105 -2.07 -7.64 6.65
N GLU A 106 -2.73 -8.26 7.63
CA GLU A 106 -3.37 -9.58 7.42
C GLU A 106 -4.49 -9.52 6.35
N SER A 107 -5.14 -8.36 6.21
CA SER A 107 -6.12 -8.04 5.17
C SER A 107 -6.37 -6.54 5.13
N ALA A 108 -6.59 -6.00 3.93
CA ALA A 108 -7.12 -4.67 3.72
C ALA A 108 -8.28 -4.72 2.73
N SER A 109 -9.23 -3.80 2.92
CA SER A 109 -10.20 -3.43 1.89
C SER A 109 -10.19 -1.92 1.71
N LEU A 110 -10.32 -1.51 0.46
CA LEU A 110 -10.24 -0.13 0.02
C LEU A 110 -11.52 0.23 -0.72
N ALA A 111 -12.17 1.30 -0.27
CA ALA A 111 -13.27 1.93 -0.98
C ALA A 111 -12.88 3.35 -1.38
N VAL A 112 -13.25 3.76 -2.60
CA VAL A 112 -12.98 5.11 -3.10
C VAL A 112 -14.27 5.72 -3.62
N THR A 113 -14.59 6.95 -3.20
CA THR A 113 -15.76 7.68 -3.70
C THR A 113 -15.51 8.24 -5.11
N LYS A 114 -16.58 8.66 -5.79
CA LYS A 114 -16.47 9.31 -7.12
C LYS A 114 -15.59 10.56 -7.09
N GLU A 115 -15.54 11.25 -5.96
CA GLU A 115 -14.75 12.45 -5.73
C GLU A 115 -13.30 12.13 -5.34
N GLY A 116 -12.95 10.85 -5.18
CA GLY A 116 -11.58 10.40 -4.90
C GLY A 116 -11.19 10.39 -3.42
N PHE A 117 -12.16 10.42 -2.50
CA PHE A 117 -11.90 10.14 -1.09
C PHE A 117 -11.73 8.64 -0.91
N ALA A 118 -10.67 8.23 -0.21
CA ALA A 118 -10.41 6.82 0.05
C ALA A 118 -10.71 6.46 1.50
N ALA A 119 -11.24 5.26 1.73
CA ALA A 119 -11.40 4.65 3.03
C ALA A 119 -10.74 3.28 3.01
N VAL A 120 -9.89 3.01 4.00
CA VAL A 120 -9.21 1.71 4.18
C VAL A 120 -9.68 1.08 5.48
N LEU A 121 -10.23 -0.12 5.37
CA LEU A 121 -10.44 -1.03 6.49
C LEU A 121 -9.28 -2.03 6.50
N GLY A 122 -8.56 -2.15 7.61
CA GLY A 122 -7.48 -3.12 7.73
C GLY A 122 -7.33 -3.67 9.14
N GLN A 123 -6.42 -4.62 9.30
CA GLN A 123 -6.12 -5.29 10.57
C GLN A 123 -4.67 -5.04 10.99
N PHE A 124 -4.43 -4.81 12.28
CA PHE A 124 -3.08 -4.63 12.86
C PHE A 124 -2.95 -5.43 14.17
N SER A 125 -1.76 -5.95 14.47
CA SER A 125 -1.55 -6.93 15.56
C SER A 125 -0.86 -6.41 16.82
N SER A 126 -0.17 -5.27 16.74
CA SER A 126 0.50 -4.66 17.90
C SER A 126 0.28 -3.16 17.90
N MET A 127 1.12 -2.36 17.25
CA MET A 127 0.89 -0.91 17.16
C MET A 127 0.73 -0.44 15.73
N LEU A 128 -0.15 0.54 15.53
CA LEU A 128 -0.30 1.27 14.28
C LEU A 128 -0.26 2.77 14.56
N THR A 129 0.69 3.46 13.94
CA THR A 129 0.84 4.91 14.07
C THR A 129 0.23 5.61 12.86
N VAL A 130 -0.77 6.46 13.13
CA VAL A 130 -1.45 7.29 12.13
C VAL A 130 -1.34 8.76 12.55
N GLY A 131 -0.49 9.51 11.85
CA GLY A 131 -0.17 10.89 12.23
C GLY A 131 0.45 10.94 13.63
N ALA A 132 -0.16 11.70 14.54
CA ALA A 132 0.31 11.83 15.92
C ALA A 132 -0.25 10.76 16.89
N ARG A 133 -1.11 9.86 16.41
CA ARG A 133 -1.75 8.84 17.25
C ARG A 133 -1.10 7.49 17.03
N THR A 134 -0.82 6.79 18.12
CA THR A 134 -0.46 5.37 18.11
C THR A 134 -1.63 4.59 18.69
N LEU A 135 -2.13 3.62 17.92
CA LEU A 135 -3.12 2.65 18.36
C LEU A 135 -2.40 1.41 18.85
N GLU A 136 -2.88 0.80 19.93
CA GLU A 136 -2.39 -0.48 20.45
C GLU A 136 -3.52 -1.50 20.35
N ALA A 137 -3.22 -2.68 19.80
CA ALA A 137 -4.19 -3.74 19.61
C ALA A 137 -4.47 -4.49 20.92
N GLU A 138 -5.73 -4.78 21.20
CA GLU A 138 -6.12 -5.67 22.29
C GLU A 138 -6.16 -7.13 21.82
N GLY A 139 -5.29 -7.96 22.42
CA GLY A 139 -5.25 -9.40 22.12
C GLY A 139 -4.35 -9.76 20.94
N ARG A 140 -4.91 -10.37 19.89
CA ARG A 140 -4.13 -10.81 18.71
C ARG A 140 -4.01 -9.71 17.66
N SER A 141 -5.08 -8.94 17.47
CA SER A 141 -5.18 -7.91 16.45
C SER A 141 -6.50 -7.16 16.57
N ASP A 142 -6.49 -5.91 16.14
CA ASP A 142 -7.66 -5.06 16.01
C ASP A 142 -7.84 -4.57 14.57
N LEU A 143 -9.07 -4.10 14.28
CA LEU A 143 -9.39 -3.44 13.03
C LEU A 143 -9.16 -1.94 13.14
N PHE A 144 -8.72 -1.32 12.05
CA PHE A 144 -8.71 0.13 11.89
C PHE A 144 -9.50 0.55 10.66
N LEU A 145 -10.12 1.73 10.73
CA LEU A 145 -10.70 2.42 9.58
C LEU A 145 -10.01 3.77 9.42
N LEU A 146 -9.41 3.99 8.25
CA LEU A 146 -8.71 5.22 7.91
C LEU A 146 -9.38 5.90 6.72
N GLY A 147 -9.77 7.17 6.89
CA GLY A 147 -10.17 8.05 5.80
C GLY A 147 -8.98 8.86 5.28
N LEU A 148 -8.85 8.96 3.96
CA LEU A 148 -7.89 9.83 3.29
C LEU A 148 -8.64 10.87 2.48
N GLU A 149 -8.50 12.11 2.93
CA GLU A 149 -8.78 13.27 2.08
C GLU A 149 -7.69 13.40 1.02
N ARG A 150 -8.06 14.05 -0.09
CA ARG A 150 -7.31 14.12 -1.35
C ARG A 150 -5.81 14.35 -1.20
#